data_AF-A0A822J0F8-F1
#
_entry.id   AF-A0A822J0F8-F1
#
_cell.length_a   1.000
_cell.length_b   1.000
_cell.length_c   1.000
_cell.angle_alpha   90.00
_cell.angle_beta   90.00
_cell.angle_gamma   90.00
#
_symmetry.space_group_name_H-M   'P 1'
#
loop_
_entity.id
_entity.type
_entity.pdbx_description
1 polymer ?
#
loop_
_entity_poly.entity_id
_entity_poly.type
_entity_poly.pdbx_seq_one_letter_code
_entity_poly.pdbx_strand_id
1 'polypeptide(L)' 'MKTYICEKSCCPAVETIGDEVLIGEDTNIVRLKKNEWNKLVEKIQSGELGSI' A
#
# COMPACT_ATOMS: atom_id res chain seq x y z
N MET A 1 11.86 0.53 -1.07
CA MET A 1 11.54 1.81 -1.76
C MET A 1 10.31 2.39 -1.08
N LYS A 2 10.30 3.68 -0.74
CA LYS A 2 9.20 4.32 -0.01
C LYS A 2 8.57 5.45 -0.84
N THR A 3 7.26 5.42 -0.98
CA THR A 3 6.47 6.41 -1.72
C THR A 3 5.32 6.89 -0.84
N TYR A 4 5.21 8.21 -0.64
CA TYR A 4 4.10 8.81 0.10
C TYR A 4 2.87 8.92 -0.80
N ILE A 5 1.69 8.62 -0.24
CA ILE A 5 0.42 8.66 -0.98
C ILE A 5 -0.03 10.10 -1.24
N CYS A 6 0.48 11.07 -0.47
CA CYS A 6 0.25 12.49 -0.67
C CYS A 6 1.59 13.26 -0.75
N GLU A 7 1.56 14.51 -1.22
CA GLU A 7 2.77 15.35 -1.38
C GLU A 7 3.42 15.83 -0.07
N LYS A 8 2.89 15.43 1.10
CA LYS A 8 3.40 15.79 2.42
C LYS A 8 4.02 14.58 3.11
N SER A 9 5.08 14.81 3.89
CA SER A 9 5.78 13.77 4.64
C SER A 9 5.01 13.19 5.83
N CYS A 10 3.86 13.78 6.19
CA CYS A 10 2.97 13.37 7.28
C CYS A 10 1.75 12.59 6.76
N CYS A 11 1.95 11.77 5.73
CA CYS A 11 0.88 11.02 5.10
C CYS A 11 1.23 9.53 5.06
N PRO A 12 0.21 8.66 4.92
CA PRO A 12 0.41 7.25 4.66
C PRO A 12 1.36 7.01 3.49
N ALA A 13 2.24 6.04 3.65
CA ALA A 13 3.22 5.66 2.65
C ALA A 13 3.06 4.20 2.26
N VAL A 14 3.50 3.88 1.04
CA VAL A 14 3.74 2.53 0.58
C VAL A 14 5.24 2.29 0.62
N GLU A 15 5.68 1.29 1.39
CA GLU A 15 7.09 0.97 1.56
C GLU A 15 7.36 -0.51 1.28
N THR A 16 8.24 -0.78 0.31
CA THR A 16 8.70 -2.14 -0.01
C THR A 16 9.93 -2.49 0.82
N ILE A 17 9.86 -3.57 1.59
CA ILE A 17 10.95 -4.11 2.43
C ILE A 17 11.08 -5.60 2.14
N GLY A 18 12.15 -6.00 1.45
CA GLY A 18 12.32 -7.39 1.00
C GLY A 18 11.14 -7.84 0.13
N ASP A 19 10.47 -8.93 0.54
CA ASP A 19 9.28 -9.49 -0.13
C ASP A 19 7.95 -9.00 0.45
N GLU A 20 7.98 -7.97 1.28
CA GLU A 20 6.81 -7.40 1.94
C GLU A 20 6.56 -5.95 1.53
N VAL A 21 5.30 -5.56 1.60
CA VAL A 21 4.82 -4.19 1.37
C VAL A 21 4.10 -3.71 2.61
N LEU A 22 4.53 -2.56 3.14
CA LEU A 22 3.87 -1.84 4.21
C LEU A 22 3.05 -0.70 3.63
N ILE A 23 1.81 -0.54 4.10
CA ILE A 23 0.93 0.57 3.71
C ILE A 23 0.38 1.20 4.98
N GLY A 24 0.57 2.50 5.17
CA GLY A 24 -0.01 3.23 6.30
C GLY A 24 0.89 4.31 6.89
N GLU A 25 0.53 4.75 8.09
CA GLU A 25 1.20 5.79 8.88
C GLU A 25 1.22 5.40 10.36
N ASP A 26 2.32 5.72 11.06
CA ASP A 26 2.53 5.48 12.49
C ASP A 26 2.18 4.05 12.95
N THR A 27 1.16 3.91 13.81
CA THR A 27 0.71 2.63 14.36
C THR A 27 -0.35 1.95 13.50
N ASN A 28 -0.85 2.63 12.47
CA ASN A 28 -1.88 2.12 11.57
C ASN A 28 -1.24 1.70 10.24
N ILE A 29 -0.50 0.59 10.28
CA ILE A 29 0.22 0.03 9.14
C ILE A 29 -0.27 -1.39 8.89
N VAL A 30 -0.69 -1.67 7.66
CA VAL A 30 -0.90 -3.04 7.19
C VAL A 30 0.38 -3.56 6.53
N ARG A 31 0.72 -4.81 6.82
CA ARG A 31 1.81 -5.54 6.18
C ARG A 31 1.23 -6.59 5.24
N LEU A 32 1.67 -6.56 4.00
CA LEU A 32 1.24 -7.47 2.95
C LEU A 32 2.45 -8.25 2.43
N LYS A 33 2.29 -9.57 2.27
CA LYS A 33 3.21 -10.38 1.49
C LYS A 33 3.06 -10.03 0.01
N LYS A 34 4.08 -10.34 -0.78
CA LYS A 34 4.09 -10.12 -2.24
C LYS A 34 2.82 -10.59 -2.97
N ASN A 35 2.29 -11.76 -2.63
CA ASN A 35 1.06 -12.28 -3.25
C ASN A 35 -0.20 -11.51 -2.84
N GLU A 36 -0.28 -11.05 -1.60
CA GLU A 36 -1.39 -10.24 -1.08
C GLU A 36 -1.38 -8.84 -1.70
N TRP A 37 -0.19 -8.24 -1.82
CA TRP A 37 0.02 -6.99 -2.54
C TRP A 37 -0.42 -7.10 -4.00
N ASN A 38 0.03 -8.13 -4.71
CA ASN A 38 -0.34 -8.34 -6.12
C ASN A 38 -1.87 -8.47 -6.29
N LYS A 39 -2.53 -9.19 -5.38
CA LYS A 39 -3.99 -9.33 -5.39
C LYS A 39 -4.72 -8.01 -5.10
N LEU A 40 -4.18 -7.18 -4.20
CA LEU A 40 -4.71 -5.84 -3.95
C LEU A 40 -4.61 -4.96 -5.21
N VAL A 41 -3.44 -4.93 -5.86
CA VAL A 41 -3.22 -4.17 -7.09
C VAL A 41 -4.15 -4.65 -8.21
N GLU A 42 -4.28 -5.96 -8.39
CA GLU A 42 -5.19 -6.56 -9.37
C GLU A 42 -6.63 -6.09 -9.17
N LYS A 43 -7.14 -6.14 -7.92
CA LYS A 43 -8.50 -5.73 -7.59
C LYS A 43 -8.75 -4.22 -7.79
N ILE A 44 -7.76 -3.39 -7.55
CA ILE A 44 -7.84 -1.94 -7.82
C ILE A 44 -7.89 -1.70 -9.34
N GLN A 45 -7.01 -2.36 -10.09
CA GLN A 45 -6.93 -2.21 -11.55
C GLN A 45 -8.16 -2.78 -12.27
N SER A 46 -8.76 -3.85 -11.74
CA SER A 46 -9.99 -4.44 -12.29
C SER A 46 -11.24 -3.59 -12.00
N GLY A 47 -11.15 -2.62 -11.10
CA GLY A 47 -12.28 -1.82 -10.64
C GLY A 47 -13.18 -2.53 -9.62
N GLU A 48 -12.79 -3.72 -9.14
CA GLU A 48 -13.50 -4.39 -8.04
C GLU A 48 -13.37 -3.60 -6.72
N LEU A 49 -12.21 -2.96 -6.52
CA LEU A 49 -11.98 -1.99 -5.46
C LEU A 49 -11.83 -0.59 -6.07
N GLY A 50 -12.77 0.29 -5.76
CA GLY A 50 -12.78 1.69 -6.21
C GLY A 50 -13.09 2.67 -5.09
N SER A 51 -13.13 3.96 -5.40
CA SER A 51 -13.68 4.97 -4.49
C SER A 51 -15.14 4.65 -4.18
N ILE A 52 -15.49 4.73 -2.90
CA ILE A 52 -16.88 4.68 -2.43
C ILE A 52 -17.51 6.07 -2.57
#